data_AF-A0A661GH27-F1
#
_entry.id   AF-A0A661GH27-F1
#
_cell.length_a   1.000
_cell.length_b   1.000
_cell.length_c   1.000
_cell.angle_alpha   90.00
_cell.angle_beta   90.00
_cell.angle_gamma   90.00
#
_symmetry.space_group_name_H-M   'P 1'
#
loop_
_entity.id
_entity.type
_entity.pdbx_description
1 polymer ?
#
loop_
_entity_poly.entity_id
_entity_poly.type
_entity_poly.pdbx_seq_one_letter_code
_entity_poly.pdbx_strand_id
1 'polypeptide(L)'
;QFCDLNFGRVLALIMAVTSVLAVLTQAAWLQNIAFVMFAAFWIQGLAVLHWLRANKRMPVFVLIASYALLPILNVLLVAAFAVVGYTDAWFNYRARSVAA
;
A
#
# COMPACT_ATOMS: atom_id res chain seq x y z
N GLN A 1 2.96 1.43 16.00
CA GLN A 1 2.84 2.81 15.46
C GLN A 1 2.29 2.73 14.03
N PHE A 2 1.74 3.81 13.44
CA PHE A 2 1.29 3.78 12.03
C PHE A 2 2.41 3.35 11.07
N CYS A 3 3.64 3.81 11.32
CA CYS A 3 4.84 3.44 10.55
C CYS A 3 5.19 1.94 10.57
N ASP A 4 4.60 1.15 11.47
CA ASP A 4 4.87 -0.29 11.61
C ASP A 4 3.81 -1.16 10.92
N LEU A 5 2.76 -0.56 10.36
CA LEU A 5 1.68 -1.29 9.71
C LEU A 5 2.23 -2.14 8.56
N ASN A 6 2.13 -3.46 8.65
CA ASN A 6 2.55 -4.40 7.62
C ASN A 6 1.60 -5.59 7.57
N PHE A 7 0.88 -5.78 6.46
CA PHE A 7 -0.07 -6.89 6.29
C PHE A 7 0.62 -8.22 5.92
N GLY A 8 1.90 -8.19 5.54
CA GLY A 8 2.69 -9.38 5.24
C GLY A 8 2.26 -10.13 3.98
N ARG A 9 3.00 -11.19 3.68
CA ARG A 9 2.88 -11.94 2.41
C ARG A 9 1.57 -12.70 2.28
N VAL A 10 1.01 -13.18 3.39
CA VAL A 10 -0.24 -13.97 3.39
C VAL A 10 -1.41 -13.11 2.88
N LEU A 11 -1.57 -11.90 3.41
CA LEU A 11 -2.63 -10.99 2.94
C LEU A 11 -2.36 -10.47 1.53
N ALA A 12 -1.09 -10.28 1.13
CA ALA A 12 -0.75 -9.93 -0.23
C ALA A 12 -1.10 -11.04 -1.24
N LEU A 13 -0.86 -12.31 -0.87
CA LEU A 13 -1.27 -13.47 -1.65
C LEU A 13 -2.80 -13.56 -1.77
N ILE A 14 -3.51 -13.41 -0.65
CA ILE A 14 -4.98 -13.40 -0.65
C ILE A 14 -5.50 -12.31 -1.59
N MET A 15 -4.98 -11.08 -1.50
CA MET A 15 -5.37 -9.98 -2.40
C MET A 15 -5.13 -10.35 -3.87
N ALA A 16 -3.97 -10.90 -4.21
CA ALA A 16 -3.65 -11.24 -5.59
C ALA A 16 -4.61 -12.32 -6.13
N VAL A 17 -4.83 -13.38 -5.36
CA VAL A 17 -5.73 -14.47 -5.73
C VAL A 17 -7.17 -13.97 -5.85
N THR A 18 -7.67 -13.21 -4.87
CA THR A 18 -9.05 -12.69 -4.91
C THR A 18 -9.23 -11.71 -6.05
N SER A 19 -8.24 -10.87 -6.37
CA SER A 19 -8.31 -9.95 -7.51
C SER A 19 -8.36 -10.68 -8.85
N VAL A 20 -7.54 -11.72 -9.03
CA VAL A 20 -7.57 -12.54 -10.25
C VAL A 20 -8.91 -13.26 -10.38
N LEU A 21 -9.40 -13.90 -9.31
CA LEU A 21 -10.69 -14.58 -9.32
C LEU A 21 -11.84 -13.59 -9.53
N ALA A 22 -11.78 -12.38 -8.98
CA ALA A 22 -12.79 -11.34 -9.18
C ALA A 22 -12.93 -10.96 -10.65
N VAL A 23 -11.82 -10.86 -11.38
CA VAL A 23 -11.82 -10.55 -12.82
C VAL A 23 -12.36 -11.71 -13.65
N LEU A 24 -11.99 -12.95 -13.32
CA LEU A 24 -12.40 -14.13 -14.10
C LEU A 24 -13.86 -14.50 -13.89
N THR A 25 -14.35 -14.40 -12.65
CA THR A 25 -15.71 -14.84 -12.28
C THR A 25 -16.74 -13.73 -12.34
N GLN A 26 -16.30 -12.47 -12.32
CA GLN A 26 -17.18 -11.28 -12.18
C GLN A 26 -18.09 -11.35 -10.93
N ALA A 27 -17.73 -12.15 -9.92
CA ALA A 27 -18.52 -12.29 -8.72
C ALA A 27 -18.41 -11.02 -7.85
N ALA A 28 -19.53 -10.35 -7.60
CA ALA A 28 -19.56 -9.08 -6.87
C ALA A 28 -18.91 -9.17 -5.47
N TRP A 29 -19.07 -10.29 -4.77
CA TRP A 29 -18.46 -10.47 -3.45
C TRP A 29 -16.92 -10.51 -3.52
N LEU A 30 -16.34 -11.11 -4.57
CA LEU A 30 -14.89 -11.11 -4.79
C LEU A 30 -14.37 -9.72 -5.16
N GLN A 31 -15.12 -8.98 -5.97
CA GLN A 31 -14.77 -7.59 -6.32
C GLN A 31 -14.77 -6.69 -5.08
N ASN A 32 -15.77 -6.83 -4.20
CA ASN A 32 -15.82 -6.08 -2.94
C ASN A 32 -14.64 -6.44 -2.02
N ILE A 33 -14.30 -7.73 -1.89
CA ILE A 33 -13.14 -8.15 -1.10
C ILE A 33 -11.84 -7.59 -1.71
N ALA A 34 -11.65 -7.69 -3.02
CA ALA A 34 -10.49 -7.17 -3.71
C ALA A 34 -10.36 -5.65 -3.51
N PHE A 35 -11.47 -4.91 -3.57
CA PHE A 35 -11.49 -3.47 -3.33
C PHE A 35 -11.11 -3.12 -1.88
N VAL A 36 -11.65 -3.84 -0.88
CA VAL A 36 -11.28 -3.63 0.53
C VAL A 36 -9.81 -3.92 0.77
N MET A 37 -9.29 -5.02 0.21
CA MET A 37 -7.87 -5.37 0.31
C MET A 37 -6.99 -4.32 -0.36
N PHE A 38 -7.40 -3.82 -1.53
CA PHE A 38 -6.72 -2.72 -2.21
C PHE A 38 -6.67 -1.45 -1.34
N ALA A 39 -7.79 -1.07 -0.71
CA ALA A 39 -7.82 0.05 0.21
C ALA A 39 -6.91 -0.17 1.43
N ALA A 40 -6.84 -1.40 1.97
CA ALA A 40 -5.91 -1.73 3.05
C ALA A 40 -4.45 -1.55 2.60
N PHE A 41 -4.07 -2.05 1.43
CA PHE A 41 -2.72 -1.88 0.90
C PHE A 41 -2.38 -0.43 0.53
N TRP A 42 -3.36 0.38 0.14
CA TRP A 42 -3.19 1.83 0.01
C TRP A 42 -2.74 2.46 1.34
N ILE A 43 -3.41 2.10 2.44
CA ILE A 43 -3.04 2.58 3.79
C ILE A 43 -1.63 2.09 4.18
N GLN A 44 -1.27 0.84 3.86
CA GLN A 44 0.10 0.35 4.07
C GLN A 44 1.14 1.15 3.26
N GLY A 45 0.82 1.56 2.02
CA GLY A 45 1.69 2.43 1.23
C GLY A 45 1.95 3.78 1.89
N LEU A 46 0.90 4.38 2.48
CA LEU A 46 1.05 5.61 3.26
C LEU A 46 1.89 5.36 4.53
N ALA A 47 1.75 4.21 5.18
CA ALA A 47 2.58 3.84 6.33
C ALA A 47 4.07 3.74 5.96
N VAL A 48 4.40 3.20 4.78
CA VAL A 48 5.78 3.20 4.26
C VAL A 48 6.29 4.62 4.07
N LEU A 49 5.47 5.52 3.53
CA LEU A 49 5.84 6.93 3.35
C LEU A 49 6.12 7.63 4.68
N HIS A 50 5.30 7.35 5.71
CA HIS A 50 5.52 7.87 7.06
C HIS A 50 6.75 7.29 7.72
N TRP A 51 7.02 6.00 7.50
CA TRP A 51 8.24 5.35 7.97
C TRP A 51 9.49 5.98 7.34
N LEU A 52 9.48 6.22 6.02
CA LEU A 52 10.59 6.90 5.32
C LEU A 52 10.85 8.29 5.90
N ARG A 53 9.77 9.02 6.22
CA ARG A 53 9.87 10.33 6.86
C ARG A 53 10.41 10.24 8.29
N ALA A 54 9.90 9.31 9.10
CA ALA A 54 10.33 9.11 10.48
C ALA A 54 11.83 8.76 10.56
N ASN A 55 12.31 7.98 9.59
CA ASN A 55 13.71 7.59 9.48
C ASN A 55 14.58 8.63 8.73
N LYS A 56 14.07 9.84 8.49
CA LYS A 56 14.76 10.96 7.81
C LYS A 56 15.28 10.63 6.40
N ARG A 57 14.75 9.58 5.74
CA ARG A 57 15.10 9.19 4.37
C ARG A 57 14.32 9.95 3.31
N MET A 58 13.36 10.77 3.73
CA MET A 58 12.51 11.56 2.84
C MET A 58 12.24 12.96 3.42
N PRO A 59 12.34 14.04 2.61
CA PRO A 59 12.01 15.39 3.06
C PRO A 59 10.51 15.52 3.37
N VAL A 60 10.17 16.43 4.29
CA VAL A 60 8.78 16.62 4.76
C VAL A 60 7.86 17.06 3.62
N PHE A 61 8.43 17.79 2.67
CA PHE A 61 7.73 18.30 1.51
C PHE A 61 7.07 17.19 0.68
N VAL A 62 7.72 16.02 0.55
CA VAL A 62 7.12 14.90 -0.20
C VAL A 62 5.89 14.36 0.50
N LEU A 63 5.91 14.29 1.84
CA LEU A 63 4.74 13.88 2.61
C LEU A 63 3.61 14.89 2.45
N ILE A 64 3.90 16.19 2.59
CA ILE A 64 2.90 17.25 2.40
C ILE A 64 2.31 17.20 0.98
N ALA A 65 3.17 17.09 -0.04
CA ALA A 65 2.76 16.99 -1.44
C ALA A 65 1.87 15.76 -1.69
N SER A 66 2.19 14.61 -1.08
CA SER A 66 1.37 13.40 -1.22
C SER A 66 -0.08 13.59 -0.76
N TYR A 67 -0.30 14.40 0.28
CA TYR A 67 -1.63 14.72 0.79
C TYR A 67 -2.29 15.84 -0.02
N ALA A 68 -1.55 16.90 -0.37
CA ALA A 68 -2.07 18.02 -1.13
C ALA A 68 -2.50 17.62 -2.56
N LEU A 69 -1.76 16.70 -3.19
CA LEU A 69 -2.06 16.20 -4.53
C LEU A 69 -3.09 15.06 -4.53
N LEU A 70 -3.40 14.47 -3.37
CA LEU A 70 -4.37 13.36 -3.26
C LEU A 70 -5.74 13.67 -3.90
N PRO A 71 -6.39 14.83 -3.68
CA PRO A 71 -7.67 15.11 -4.35
C PRO A 71 -7.55 15.34 -5.87
N ILE A 72 -6.38 15.76 -6.35
CA ILE A 72 -6.14 16.08 -7.77
C ILE A 72 -5.80 14.82 -8.56
N LEU A 73 -4.82 14.04 -8.09
CA LEU A 73 -4.38 12.81 -8.75
C LEU A 73 -5.22 11.60 -8.36
N ASN A 74 -5.91 11.65 -7.21
CA ASN A 74 -6.88 10.70 -6.69
C ASN A 74 -6.55 9.24 -7.00
N VAL A 75 -7.23 8.64 -7.98
CA VAL A 75 -7.08 7.24 -8.39
C VAL A 75 -5.61 6.88 -8.65
N LEU A 76 -4.84 7.76 -9.29
CA LEU A 76 -3.42 7.51 -9.59
C LEU A 76 -2.59 7.40 -8.31
N LEU A 77 -2.79 8.29 -7.34
CA LEU A 77 -2.04 8.25 -6.08
C LEU A 77 -2.49 7.10 -5.18
N VAL A 78 -3.80 6.85 -5.09
CA VAL A 78 -4.35 5.72 -4.35
C VAL A 78 -3.78 4.41 -4.89
N ALA A 79 -3.78 4.23 -6.22
CA ALA A 79 -3.21 3.06 -6.87
C ALA A 79 -1.68 2.97 -6.66
N ALA A 80 -0.95 4.07 -6.82
CA ALA A 80 0.50 4.09 -6.61
C ALA A 80 0.86 3.67 -5.18
N PHE A 81 0.17 4.21 -4.17
CA PHE A 81 0.39 3.82 -2.79
C PHE A 81 -0.06 2.38 -2.50
N ALA A 82 -1.14 1.89 -3.09
CA ALA A 82 -1.53 0.49 -2.97
C ALA A 82 -0.43 -0.45 -3.51
N VAL A 83 0.18 -0.11 -4.65
CA VAL A 83 1.32 -0.84 -5.21
C VAL A 83 2.54 -0.78 -4.28
N VAL A 84 2.84 0.39 -3.71
CA VAL A 84 3.92 0.53 -2.72
C VAL A 84 3.66 -0.35 -1.51
N GLY A 85 2.45 -0.34 -0.96
CA GLY A 85 2.09 -1.18 0.19
C GLY A 85 2.15 -2.67 -0.12
N TYR A 86 1.64 -3.07 -1.28
CA TYR A 86 1.68 -4.46 -1.76
C TYR A 86 3.12 -4.96 -1.91
N THR A 87 3.98 -4.18 -2.59
CA THR A 87 5.38 -4.57 -2.81
C THR A 87 6.19 -4.57 -1.51
N ASP A 88 5.91 -3.66 -0.58
CA ASP A 88 6.51 -3.68 0.76
C ASP A 88 6.15 -4.97 1.53
N ALA A 89 4.94 -5.51 1.38
CA ALA A 89 4.58 -6.78 2.01
C ALA A 89 5.39 -7.98 1.48
N TRP A 90 5.87 -7.93 0.24
CA TRP A 90 6.73 -8.96 -0.35
C TRP A 90 8.20 -8.81 0.03
N PHE A 91 8.73 -7.60 -0.16
CA PHE A 91 10.15 -7.31 -0.04
C PHE A 91 10.58 -6.86 1.34
N ASN A 92 9.64 -6.36 2.15
CA ASN A 92 9.88 -5.82 3.49
C ASN A 92 11.01 -4.77 3.47
N TYR A 93 10.78 -3.65 2.77
CA TYR A 93 11.78 -2.60 2.57
C TYR A 93 12.31 -2.04 3.90
N ARG A 94 11.44 -2.01 4.91
CA ARG A 94 11.69 -1.46 6.25
C ARG A 94 12.65 -2.31 7.08
N ALA A 95 12.59 -3.64 6.99
CA ALA A 95 13.52 -4.52 7.68
C ALA A 95 14.90 -4.55 7.01
N ARG A 96 14.95 -4.60 5.67
CA ARG A 96 16.22 -4.67 4.93
C ARG A 96 17.08 -3.42 5.07
N SER A 97 16.43 -2.27 5.22
CA SER A 97 17.10 -0.98 5.35
C SER A 97 17.70 -0.70 6.72
N VAL A 98 17.33 -1.45 7.76
CA VAL A 98 17.95 -1.40 9.09
C VAL A 98 19.15 -2.35 9.18
N ALA A 99 19.19 -3.39 8.34
CA ALA A 99 20.29 -4.36 8.26
C ALA A 99 21.44 -3.93 7.34
N ALA A 100 21.29 -2.82 6.61
CA ALA A 100 22.28 -2.25 5.69
C ALA A 100 22.78 -0.90 6.21
#